data_AF-A0A951B017-F1
#
_entry.id   AF-A0A951B017-F1
#
_cell.length_a   1.000
_cell.length_b   1.000
_cell.length_c   1.000
_cell.angle_alpha   90.00
_cell.angle_beta   90.00
_cell.angle_gamma   90.00
#
_symmetry.space_group_name_H-M   'P 1'
#
loop_
_entity.id
_entity.type
_entity.pdbx_description
1 polymer ?
#
loop_
_entity_poly.entity_id
_entity_poly.type
_entity_poly.pdbx_seq_one_letter_code
_entity_poly.pdbx_strand_id
1 'polypeptide(L)'
;MGNQVNDASEKRLSNRLEVQAGLHTAVGGRPGNEDYAALLVPGAGPEQRAGVVAAIADGVGGAKGGRAAAETAVRGFMDGH
;
A
#
# COMPACT_ATOMS: atom_id res chain seq x y z
N MET A 1 -33.72 29.09 10.38
CA MET A 1 -32.55 29.46 9.57
C MET A 1 -31.30 28.83 10.16
N GLY A 2 -30.85 27.71 9.59
CA GLY A 2 -29.60 27.03 9.95
C GLY A 2 -29.34 26.02 8.84
N ASN A 3 -28.29 26.25 8.05
CA ASN A 3 -28.09 25.60 6.76
C ASN A 3 -27.64 24.14 6.95
N GLN A 4 -28.58 23.18 6.89
CA GLN A 4 -28.30 21.73 6.97
C GLN A 4 -27.26 21.24 5.93
N VAL A 5 -27.04 22.02 4.86
CA VAL A 5 -26.09 21.71 3.81
C VAL A 5 -24.63 21.85 4.27
N ASN A 6 -24.35 22.72 5.27
CA ASN A 6 -22.99 22.90 5.81
C ASN A 6 -22.57 21.79 6.79
N ASP A 7 -23.53 21.27 7.57
CA ASP A 7 -23.28 20.18 8.53
C ASP A 7 -22.88 18.87 7.81
N ALA A 8 -23.50 18.59 6.66
CA ALA A 8 -23.18 17.41 5.87
C ALA A 8 -21.80 17.47 5.21
N SER A 9 -21.32 18.65 4.76
CA SER A 9 -19.99 18.78 4.14
C SER A 9 -18.86 18.74 5.18
N GLU A 10 -19.06 19.31 6.37
CA GLU A 10 -18.13 19.19 7.50
C GLU A 10 -18.05 17.75 8.02
N LYS A 11 -19.19 17.06 8.13
CA LYS A 11 -19.23 15.64 8.52
C LYS A 11 -18.60 14.72 7.46
N ARG A 12 -18.59 15.11 6.18
CA ARG A 12 -17.93 14.39 5.08
C ARG A 12 -16.40 14.52 5.11
N LEU A 13 -15.87 15.66 5.58
CA LEU A 13 -14.43 15.85 5.83
C LEU A 13 -13.96 15.03 7.05
N SER A 14 -14.84 14.75 8.01
CA SER A 14 -14.56 13.94 9.20
C SER A 14 -14.34 12.45 8.91
N ASN A 15 -14.74 11.93 7.75
CA ASN A 15 -14.55 10.51 7.37
C ASN A 15 -13.24 10.29 6.59
N ARG A 16 -12.19 11.03 6.96
CA ARG A 16 -10.87 10.89 6.35
C ARG A 16 -10.22 9.59 6.83
N LEU A 17 -9.78 8.76 5.91
CA LEU A 17 -8.97 7.59 6.24
C LEU A 17 -7.57 8.07 6.68
N GLU A 18 -7.23 7.83 7.95
CA GLU A 18 -5.89 8.03 8.49
C GLU A 18 -5.18 6.69 8.57
N VAL A 19 -3.95 6.64 8.05
CA VAL A 19 -3.19 5.39 7.92
C VAL A 19 -1.84 5.60 8.56
N GLN A 20 -1.51 4.74 9.52
CA GLN A 20 -0.15 4.56 10.00
C GLN A 20 0.31 3.18 9.55
N ALA A 21 1.48 3.11 8.94
CA ALA A 21 2.04 1.86 8.44
C ALA A 21 3.53 1.79 8.74
N GLY A 22 4.00 0.57 8.98
CA GLY A 22 5.40 0.24 9.13
C GLY A 22 5.74 -0.99 8.29
N LEU A 23 6.96 -1.06 7.81
CA LEU A 23 7.50 -2.21 7.10
C LEU A 23 8.76 -2.68 7.80
N HIS A 24 8.83 -3.97 8.08
CA HIS A 24 10.03 -4.64 8.54
C HIS A 24 10.24 -5.91 7.73
N THR A 25 11.49 -6.15 7.33
CA THR A 25 11.92 -7.38 6.67
C THR A 25 13.33 -7.71 7.14
N ALA A 26 13.66 -8.99 7.19
CA ALA A 26 14.93 -9.48 7.66
C ALA A 26 15.45 -10.57 6.72
N VAL A 27 16.73 -10.47 6.34
CA VAL A 27 17.38 -11.44 5.45
C VAL A 27 17.55 -12.83 6.10
N GLY A 28 17.64 -12.89 7.43
CA GLY A 28 17.94 -14.11 8.15
C GLY A 28 19.28 -14.74 7.73
N GLY A 29 19.31 -16.06 7.57
CA GLY A 29 20.52 -16.82 7.21
C GLY A 29 20.82 -16.88 5.70
N ARG A 30 20.11 -16.13 4.85
CA ARG A 30 20.33 -16.14 3.39
C ARG A 30 21.38 -15.12 2.96
N PRO A 31 22.02 -15.29 1.78
CA PRO A 31 22.96 -14.31 1.24
C PRO A 31 22.32 -12.97 0.84
N GLY A 32 20.99 -12.94 0.65
CA GLY A 32 20.26 -11.77 0.20
C GLY A 32 18.79 -11.85 0.59
N ASN A 33 18.16 -10.68 0.72
CA ASN A 33 16.76 -10.56 1.08
C ASN A 33 15.88 -10.55 -0.18
N GLU A 34 15.12 -11.62 -0.35
CA GLU A 34 14.24 -11.82 -1.51
C GLU A 34 12.81 -11.33 -1.26
N ASP A 35 12.52 -10.78 -0.08
CA ASP A 35 11.22 -10.18 0.25
C ASP A 35 11.03 -8.85 -0.48
N TYR A 36 9.84 -8.60 -1.00
CA TYR A 36 9.45 -7.29 -1.53
C TYR A 36 8.06 -6.91 -1.01
N ALA A 37 7.90 -5.64 -0.62
CA ALA A 37 6.62 -5.12 -0.15
C ALA A 37 6.42 -3.69 -0.64
N ALA A 38 5.16 -3.33 -0.90
CA ALA A 38 4.75 -1.98 -1.26
C ALA A 38 3.45 -1.61 -0.56
N LEU A 39 3.28 -0.31 -0.33
CA LEU A 39 2.09 0.30 0.24
C LEU A 39 1.70 1.50 -0.63
N LEU A 40 0.45 1.54 -1.06
CA LEU A 40 -0.17 2.68 -1.71
C LEU A 40 -1.23 3.24 -0.78
N VAL A 41 -0.92 4.41 -0.22
CA VAL A 41 -1.87 5.25 0.52
C VAL A 41 -2.30 6.35 -0.45
N PRO A 42 -3.59 6.44 -0.82
CA PRO A 42 -4.06 7.48 -1.72
C PRO A 42 -3.79 8.87 -1.14
N GLY A 43 -3.46 9.81 -2.02
CA GLY A 43 -3.31 11.21 -1.66
C GLY A 43 -4.63 11.87 -1.23
N ALA A 44 -4.57 13.17 -0.95
CA ALA A 44 -5.77 13.96 -0.68
C ALA A 44 -6.64 14.08 -1.95
N GLY A 45 -7.96 13.96 -1.79
CA GLY A 45 -8.92 14.18 -2.89
C GLY A 45 -9.88 13.00 -3.12
N PRO A 46 -10.50 12.90 -4.31
CA PRO A 46 -11.50 11.87 -4.63
C PRO A 46 -10.98 10.45 -4.43
N GLU A 47 -9.69 10.23 -4.67
CA GLU A 47 -9.00 8.93 -4.58
C GLU A 47 -8.88 8.42 -3.14
N GLN A 48 -9.05 9.29 -2.14
CA GLN A 48 -9.04 8.92 -0.73
C GLN A 48 -10.16 7.92 -0.36
N ARG A 49 -11.17 7.77 -1.23
CA ARG A 49 -12.25 6.79 -1.10
C ARG A 49 -11.91 5.41 -1.66
N ALA A 50 -10.83 5.28 -2.44
CA ALA A 50 -10.44 4.02 -3.07
C ALA A 50 -9.84 3.02 -2.06
N GLY A 51 -9.52 3.46 -0.84
CA GLY A 51 -8.92 2.63 0.20
C GLY A 51 -7.39 2.54 0.08
N VAL A 52 -6.76 1.68 0.86
CA VAL A 52 -5.30 1.50 0.90
C VAL A 52 -4.97 0.15 0.30
N VAL A 53 -3.89 0.07 -0.47
CA VAL A 53 -3.39 -1.20 -1.01
C VAL A 53 -2.04 -1.51 -0.39
N ALA A 54 -1.89 -2.70 0.16
CA ALA A 54 -0.61 -3.25 0.60
C ALA A 54 -0.37 -4.59 -0.12
N ALA A 55 0.82 -4.76 -0.67
CA ALA A 55 1.20 -5.97 -1.39
C ALA A 55 2.57 -6.44 -0.89
N ILE A 56 2.71 -7.75 -0.69
CA ILE A 56 3.92 -8.40 -0.17
C ILE A 56 4.15 -9.67 -0.98
N ALA A 57 5.41 -9.94 -1.35
CA ALA A 57 5.84 -11.17 -1.97
C ALA A 57 7.15 -11.67 -1.34
N ASP A 58 7.24 -12.98 -1.15
CA ASP A 58 8.48 -13.69 -0.80
C ASP A 58 9.08 -14.27 -2.09
N GLY A 59 10.27 -13.81 -2.44
CA GLY A 59 11.00 -14.33 -3.58
C GLY A 59 11.51 -15.74 -3.32
N VAL A 60 10.98 -16.72 -4.05
CA VAL A 60 11.44 -18.11 -3.97
C VAL A 60 12.40 -18.42 -5.12
N GLY A 61 13.57 -19.00 -4.81
CA GLY A 61 14.47 -19.49 -5.87
C GLY A 61 15.92 -19.72 -5.47
N GLY A 62 16.45 -19.03 -4.45
CA GLY A 62 17.85 -19.17 -3.99
C GLY A 62 18.94 -18.75 -5.00
N ALA A 63 18.61 -18.67 -6.29
CA ALA A 63 19.39 -18.12 -7.39
C ALA A 63 18.98 -16.65 -7.67
N LYS A 64 19.72 -15.97 -8.55
CA LYS A 64 19.66 -14.52 -8.87
C LYS A 64 18.27 -13.93 -9.23
N GLY A 65 17.19 -14.70 -9.26
CA GLY A 65 15.87 -14.30 -9.72
C GLY A 65 14.79 -14.09 -8.63
N GLY A 66 14.94 -14.62 -7.41
CA GLY A 66 13.86 -14.61 -6.42
C GLY A 66 13.44 -13.18 -6.04
N ARG A 67 14.41 -12.32 -5.76
CA ARG A 67 14.17 -10.87 -5.55
C ARG A 67 13.45 -10.19 -6.72
N ALA A 68 13.89 -10.45 -7.95
CA ALA A 68 13.31 -9.84 -9.14
C ALA A 68 11.87 -10.31 -9.39
N ALA A 69 11.58 -11.60 -9.12
CA ALA A 69 10.24 -12.14 -9.20
C ALA A 69 9.30 -11.51 -8.16
N ALA A 70 9.75 -11.38 -6.90
CA ALA A 70 8.97 -10.73 -5.84
C ALA A 70 8.66 -9.26 -6.17
N GLU A 71 9.67 -8.52 -6.64
CA GLU A 71 9.50 -7.13 -7.07
C GLU A 71 8.53 -7.02 -8.25
N THR A 72 8.66 -7.88 -9.26
CA THR A 72 7.78 -7.87 -10.44
C THR A 72 6.33 -8.17 -10.06
N ALA A 73 6.10 -9.15 -9.18
CA ALA A 73 4.76 -9.50 -8.72
C ALA A 73 4.08 -8.33 -7.98
N VAL A 74 4.81 -7.71 -7.05
CA VAL A 74 4.28 -6.58 -6.29
C VAL A 74 4.04 -5.36 -7.18
N ARG A 75 5.01 -4.96 -8.01
CA ARG A 75 4.84 -3.81 -8.92
C ARG A 75 3.72 -4.05 -9.92
N GLY A 76 3.70 -5.23 -10.54
CA GLY A 76 2.65 -5.63 -11.48
C GLY A 76 1.24 -5.46 -10.90
N PHE A 77 1.05 -5.95 -9.67
CA PHE A 77 -0.22 -5.80 -8.96
C PHE A 77 -0.56 -4.33 -8.67
N MET A 78 0.41 -3.53 -8.24
CA MET A 78 0.17 -2.12 -7.88
C MET A 78 -0.12 -1.25 -9.10
N ASP A 79 0.52 -1.54 -10.23
CA ASP A 79 0.36 -0.83 -11.49
C ASP A 79 -0.89 -1.32 -12.27
N GLY A 80 -1.49 -2.45 -11.87
CA GLY A 80 -2.70 -3.02 -12.45
C GLY A 80 -2.48 -3.77 -13.77
N HIS A 81 -1.32 -4.42 -13.92
CA HIS A 81 -0.92 -5.21 -15.10
C HIS A 81 -1.63 -6.55 -15.25
#